data_AF-A0AAE2Y1M6-F1
#
_entry.id   AF-A0AAE2Y1M6-F1
#
_cell.length_a   1.000
_cell.length_b   1.000
_cell.length_c   1.000
_cell.angle_alpha   90.00
_cell.angle_beta   90.00
_cell.angle_gamma   90.00
#
_symmetry.space_group_name_H-M   'P 1'
#
loop_
_entity.id
_entity.type
_entity.pdbx_description
1 polymer ?
#
loop_
_entity_poly.entity_id
_entity_poly.type
_entity_poly.pdbx_seq_one_letter_code
_entity_poly.pdbx_strand_id
1 'polypeptide(L)' 'MMKTYTLPHNHHLQPFLRAYLTMLNLMITDIWNHIPWREKPVRGKKQKRLLPTIPSYAFKKKMKEKHLEKWEYARHWVDS' A
#
# COMPACT_ATOMS: atom_id res chain seq x y z
N MET A 1 -19.10 -1.06 -11.07
CA MET A 1 -19.60 0.33 -11.15
C MET A 1 -18.41 1.26 -10.97
N MET A 2 -18.01 1.99 -12.01
CA MET A 2 -16.85 2.87 -11.99
C MET A 2 -17.27 4.22 -11.40
N LYS A 3 -16.66 4.66 -10.30
CA LYS A 3 -16.96 5.97 -9.71
C LYS A 3 -16.17 7.03 -10.49
N THR A 4 -16.86 7.88 -11.23
CA THR A 4 -16.27 9.06 -11.89
C THR A 4 -16.56 10.29 -11.05
N TYR A 5 -15.52 11.05 -10.72
CA TYR A 5 -15.61 12.29 -9.97
C TYR A 5 -15.34 13.46 -10.91
N THR A 6 -16.27 14.41 -10.98
CA THR A 6 -16.11 15.64 -11.76
C THR A 6 -15.31 16.63 -10.92
N LEU A 7 -14.11 16.98 -11.38
CA LEU A 7 -13.23 17.94 -10.70
C LEU A 7 -13.11 19.24 -11.52
N PRO A 8 -13.14 20.42 -10.88
CA PRO A 8 -12.85 21.69 -11.54
C PRO A 8 -11.45 21.67 -12.17
N HIS A 9 -11.33 22.21 -13.38
CA HIS A 9 -10.14 22.06 -14.23
C HIS A 9 -8.88 22.79 -13.73
N ASN A 10 -8.99 23.61 -12.68
CA ASN A 10 -7.94 24.54 -12.24
C ASN A 10 -7.29 24.18 -10.89
N HIS A 11 -7.39 22.93 -10.46
CA HIS A 11 -6.67 22.49 -9.27
C HIS A 11 -5.23 22.10 -9.60
N HIS A 12 -4.28 22.63 -8.82
CA HIS A 12 -2.89 22.18 -8.83
C HIS A 12 -2.78 20.77 -8.20
N LEU A 13 -3.24 19.75 -8.92
CA LEU A 13 -3.27 18.35 -8.46
C LEU A 13 -1.91 17.63 -8.63
N GLN A 14 -1.00 18.17 -9.44
CA GLN A 14 0.30 17.55 -9.68
C GLN A 14 1.09 17.29 -8.38
N PRO A 15 1.22 18.26 -7.44
CA PRO A 15 1.86 18.02 -6.15
C PRO A 15 1.19 16.90 -5.34
N PHE A 16 -0.15 16.88 -5.30
CA PHE A 16 -0.92 15.84 -4.63
C PHE A 16 -0.66 14.45 -5.24
N LEU A 17 -0.76 14.32 -6.57
CA LEU A 17 -0.56 13.05 -7.26
C LEU A 17 0.88 12.53 -7.08
N ARG A 18 1.88 13.42 -7.14
CA ARG A 18 3.27 13.07 -6.87
C ARG A 18 3.46 12.60 -5.43
N ALA A 19 2.92 13.35 -4.45
CA ALA A 19 2.99 12.97 -3.04
C ALA A 19 2.31 11.62 -2.80
N TYR A 20 1.14 11.39 -3.40
CA TYR A 20 0.42 10.11 -3.33
C TYR A 20 1.24 8.96 -3.89
N LEU A 21 1.82 9.11 -5.09
CA LEU A 21 2.65 8.08 -5.71
C LEU A 21 3.90 7.77 -4.87
N THR A 22 4.56 8.80 -4.32
CA THR A 22 5.69 8.62 -3.42
C THR A 22 5.28 7.82 -2.17
N MET A 23 4.16 8.17 -1.54
CA MET A 23 3.66 7.44 -0.38
C MET A 23 3.30 6.00 -0.71
N LEU A 24 2.66 5.76 -1.86
CA LEU A 24 2.30 4.44 -2.34
C LEU A 24 3.56 3.57 -2.56
N ASN A 25 4.58 4.11 -3.21
CA ASN A 25 5.83 3.41 -3.45
C ASN A 25 6.55 3.07 -2.13
N LEU A 26 6.61 4.01 -1.17
CA LEU A 26 7.18 3.75 0.15
C LEU A 26 6.44 2.61 0.88
N MET A 27 5.10 2.63 0.86
CA MET A 27 4.30 1.56 1.46
C MET A 27 4.56 0.22 0.79
N ILE A 28 4.62 0.16 -0.55
CA ILE A 28 4.89 -1.08 -1.29
C ILE A 28 6.28 -1.61 -0.93
N THR A 29 7.30 -0.76 -0.90
CA THR A 29 8.67 -1.13 -0.52
C THR A 29 8.73 -1.66 0.91
N ASP A 30 8.10 -0.97 1.86
CA ASP A 30 8.09 -1.42 3.26
C ASP A 30 7.33 -2.76 3.42
N ILE A 31 6.19 -2.93 2.73
CA ILE A 31 5.46 -4.21 2.72
C ILE A 31 6.35 -5.31 2.17
N TRP A 32 7.01 -5.08 1.04
CA TRP A 32 7.88 -6.05 0.40
C TRP A 32 9.05 -6.46 1.30
N ASN A 33 9.65 -5.52 2.01
CA ASN A 33 10.77 -5.77 2.92
C ASN A 33 10.37 -6.52 4.19
N HIS A 34 9.14 -6.34 4.68
CA HIS A 34 8.67 -6.97 5.91
C HIS A 34 7.82 -8.23 5.68
N ILE A 35 7.54 -8.60 4.43
CA ILE A 35 6.70 -9.76 4.15
C ILE A 35 7.48 -11.04 4.48
N PRO A 36 6.95 -11.91 5.37
CA PRO A 36 7.59 -13.18 5.64
C PRO A 36 7.40 -14.11 4.45
N TRP A 37 8.49 -14.67 3.95
CA TRP A 37 8.45 -15.68 2.89
C TRP A 37 8.50 -17.08 3.50
N ARG A 38 7.58 -17.95 3.08
CA ARG A 38 7.55 -19.36 3.49
C ARG A 38 7.86 -20.25 2.30
N GLU A 39 8.73 -21.23 2.51
CA GLU A 39 8.98 -22.27 1.52
C GLU A 39 7.83 -23.28 1.54
N LYS A 40 7.32 -23.62 0.36
CA LYS A 40 6.33 -24.68 0.17
C LYS A 40 6.80 -25.64 -0.91
N PRO A 41 6.89 -26.96 -0.64
CA PRO A 41 7.27 -27.93 -1.65
C PRO A 41 6.20 -28.01 -2.75
N VAL A 42 6.63 -28.20 -3.99
CA VAL A 42 5.72 -28.46 -5.11
C VAL A 42 5.44 -29.96 -5.16
N ARG A 43 4.16 -30.34 -5.02
CA ARG A 43 3.75 -31.75 -5.02
C ARG A 43 4.25 -32.44 -6.30
N GLY A 44 4.97 -33.54 -6.14
CA GLY A 44 5.51 -34.33 -7.25
C GLY A 44 6.78 -33.76 -7.92
N LYS A 45 7.39 -32.69 -7.38
CA LYS A 45 8.66 -32.14 -7.89
C LYS A 45 9.66 -31.94 -6.76
N LYS A 46 10.96 -32.00 -7.07
CA LYS A 46 12.06 -31.64 -6.15
C LYS A 46 12.18 -30.12 -5.88
N GLN A 47 11.33 -29.31 -6.53
CA GLN A 47 11.36 -27.85 -6.44
C GLN A 47 10.59 -27.34 -5.21
N LYS A 48 11.08 -26.25 -4.62
CA LYS A 48 10.37 -25.46 -3.60
C LYS A 48 9.90 -24.13 -4.19
N ARG A 49 8.78 -23.61 -3.68
CA ARG A 49 8.26 -22.26 -3.99
C ARG A 49 8.32 -21.39 -2.75
N LEU A 50 8.78 -20.15 -2.90
CA LEU A 50 8.62 -19.13 -1.88
C LEU A 50 7.24 -18.49 -2.07
N LEU A 51 6.43 -18.51 -1.01
CA LEU A 51 5.14 -17.85 -0.99
C LEU A 51 5.17 -16.75 0.06
N PRO A 52 4.69 -15.54 -0.25
CA PRO A 52 4.55 -14.50 0.75
C PRO A 52 3.46 -14.89 1.76
N THR A 53 3.69 -14.55 3.02
CA THR A 53 2.67 -14.65 4.06
C THR A 53 1.84 -13.38 4.04
N ILE A 54 0.53 -13.51 3.89
CA ILE A 54 -0.37 -12.35 3.87
C ILE A 54 -0.28 -11.65 5.23
N PRO A 55 0.02 -10.34 5.27
CA PRO A 55 0.16 -9.64 6.53
C PRO A 55 -1.16 -9.56 7.31
N SER A 56 -1.07 -9.68 8.64
CA SER A 56 -2.23 -9.60 9.54
C SER A 56 -2.84 -8.19 9.56
N TYR A 57 -4.06 -8.07 10.12
CA TYR A 57 -4.69 -6.78 10.32
C TYR A 57 -3.83 -5.82 11.17
N ALA A 58 -3.17 -6.33 12.22
CA ALA A 58 -2.29 -5.54 13.07
C ALA A 58 -1.10 -4.96 12.29
N PHE A 59 -0.52 -5.73 11.36
CA PHE A 59 0.54 -5.24 10.48
C PHE A 59 0.03 -4.11 9.58
N LYS A 60 -1.15 -4.28 8.97
CA LYS A 60 -1.76 -3.25 8.12
C LYS A 60 -2.02 -1.96 8.91
N LYS A 61 -2.52 -2.08 10.15
CA LYS A 61 -2.76 -0.94 11.03
C LYS A 61 -1.46 -0.18 11.35
N LYS A 62 -0.42 -0.90 11.78
CA LYS A 62 0.90 -0.30 12.09
C LYS A 62 1.52 0.39 10.88
N MET A 63 1.40 -0.20 9.69
CA MET A 63 1.87 0.40 8.44
C MET A 63 1.12 1.68 8.11
N LYS A 64 -0.21 1.65 8.25
CA LYS A 64 -1.08 2.81 8.05
C LYS A 64 -0.70 3.94 9.00
N GLU A 65 -0.56 3.66 10.29
CA GLU A 65 -0.14 4.63 11.31
C GLU A 65 1.22 5.24 10.97
N LYS A 66 2.24 4.40 10.71
CA LYS A 66 3.61 4.86 10.37
C LYS A 66 3.67 5.82 9.19
N HIS A 67 2.86 5.60 8.16
CA HIS A 67 2.97 6.32 6.89
C HIS A 67 1.98 7.49 6.79
N LEU A 68 0.76 7.33 7.30
CA LEU A 68 -0.27 8.36 7.16
C LEU A 68 -0.20 9.46 8.23
N GLU A 69 0.40 9.20 9.40
CA GLU A 69 0.48 10.20 10.48
C GLU A 69 1.20 11.50 10.06
N LYS A 70 2.16 11.40 9.13
CA LYS A 70 2.96 12.54 8.63
C LYS A 70 2.53 13.04 7.25
N TRP A 71 1.53 12.43 6.63
CA TRP A 71 1.14 12.80 5.26
C TRP A 71 0.15 13.96 5.29
N GLU A 72 0.55 15.11 4.76
CA GLU A 72 -0.26 16.35 4.80
C GLU A 72 -1.67 16.17 4.21
N TYR A 73 -1.81 15.29 3.22
CA TYR A 73 -3.10 14.99 2.58
C TYR A 73 -3.93 13.90 3.30
N ALA A 74 -3.38 13.26 4.34
CA ALA A 74 -4.08 12.21 5.11
C ALA A 74 -5.26 12.76 5.92
N ARG A 75 -5.19 14.03 6.35
CA ARG A 75 -6.21 14.67 7.19
C ARG A 75 -7.56 14.80 6.48
N HIS A 76 -7.56 14.79 5.14
CA HIS A 76 -8.77 14.89 4.32
C HIS A 76 -9.52 13.56 4.13
N TRP A 77 -8.99 12.45 4.62
CA TRP A 77 -9.56 11.10 4.42
C TRP A 77 -10.20 10.49 5.68
N VAL A 78 -10.34 11.26 6.77
CA VAL A 78 -10.77 10.72 8.08
C VAL A 78 -12.30 10.70 8.27
N ASP A 79 -13.10 11.51 7.56
CA ASP A 79 -14.57 11.50 7.72
C ASP A 79 -15.31 11.64 6.37
N SER A 80 -15.35 10.58 5.55
CA SER A 80 -16.29 10.48 4.41
C SER A 80 -16.75 9.05 4.18
#